data_AF-A0AAN6F379-F1
#
_entry.id   AF-A0AAN6F379-F1
#
_cell.length_a   1.000
_cell.length_b   1.000
_cell.length_c   1.000
_cell.angle_alpha   90.00
_cell.angle_beta   90.00
_cell.angle_gamma   90.00
#
_symmetry.space_group_name_H-M   'P 1'
#
loop_
_entity.id
_entity.type
_entity.pdbx_description
1 polymer ?
#
loop_
_entity_poly.entity_id
_entity_poly.type
_entity_poly.pdbx_seq_one_letter_code
_entity_poly.pdbx_strand_id
1 'polypeptide(L)'
;MSYAAALMLPTCLITFGVNEVYDIDSDTGNLRKTNSWAHGTALFVCNIPFVLLAAKLLTGLVILLALPASASSPWVLGYTAAFLCPAWTYLTPPLRLKERPIIDSLSNGLMCWLF
;
A
#
# COMPACT_ATOMS: atom_id res chain seq x y z
N MET A 1 -8.32 -14.20 15.86
CA MET A 1 -7.08 -14.14 15.05
C MET A 1 -7.30 -14.13 13.53
N SER A 2 -8.51 -14.36 12.99
CA SER A 2 -8.73 -14.53 11.54
C SER A 2 -8.89 -13.25 10.71
N TYR A 3 -9.49 -12.18 11.27
CA TYR A 3 -9.89 -11.02 10.48
C TYR A 3 -8.76 -10.00 10.25
N ALA A 4 -7.93 -9.76 11.28
CA ALA A 4 -6.74 -8.91 11.15
C ALA A 4 -5.79 -9.48 10.09
N ALA A 5 -5.41 -10.75 10.18
CA ALA A 5 -4.55 -11.41 9.18
C ALA A 5 -5.14 -11.36 7.75
N ALA A 6 -6.46 -11.49 7.62
CA ALA A 6 -7.16 -11.39 6.34
C ALA A 6 -7.10 -9.99 5.72
N LEU A 7 -6.95 -8.94 6.53
CA LEU A 7 -6.77 -7.56 6.05
C LEU A 7 -5.28 -7.20 5.91
N MET A 8 -4.38 -7.75 6.75
CA MET A 8 -2.95 -7.44 6.69
C MET A 8 -2.36 -7.78 5.33
N LEU A 9 -2.58 -9.01 4.86
CA LEU A 9 -1.99 -9.49 3.60
C LEU A 9 -2.39 -8.67 2.37
N PRO A 10 -3.68 -8.44 2.08
CA PRO A 10 -4.06 -7.62 0.91
C PRO A 10 -3.57 -6.19 1.06
N THR A 11 -3.57 -5.64 2.28
CA THR A 11 -3.11 -4.28 2.53
C THR A 11 -1.61 -4.11 2.30
N CYS A 12 -0.79 -5.07 2.74
CA CYS A 12 0.64 -5.12 2.44
C CYS A 12 0.90 -5.25 0.93
N LEU A 13 0.12 -6.09 0.22
CA LEU A 13 0.28 -6.24 -1.23
C LEU A 13 -0.05 -4.95 -1.98
N ILE A 14 -1.05 -4.19 -1.52
CA ILE A 14 -1.37 -2.86 -2.07
C ILE A 14 -0.19 -1.92 -1.84
N THR A 15 0.28 -1.77 -0.60
CA THR A 15 1.34 -0.81 -0.29
C THR A 15 2.66 -1.13 -1.00
N PHE A 16 3.13 -2.37 -0.93
CA PHE A 16 4.38 -2.75 -1.59
C PHE A 16 4.27 -2.74 -3.12
N GLY A 17 3.18 -3.28 -3.68
CA GLY A 17 3.00 -3.36 -5.13
C GLY A 17 2.84 -1.98 -5.77
N VAL A 18 2.07 -1.09 -5.15
CA VAL A 18 1.94 0.31 -5.62
C VAL A 18 3.27 1.02 -5.47
N ASN A 19 4.01 0.81 -4.37
CA ASN A 19 5.32 1.41 -4.20
C ASN A 19 6.30 1.00 -5.31
N GLU A 20 6.35 -0.29 -5.66
CA GLU A 20 7.21 -0.78 -6.74
C GLU A 20 6.90 -0.14 -8.10
N VAL A 21 5.62 0.04 -8.43
CA VAL A 21 5.21 0.68 -9.69
C VAL A 21 5.70 2.13 -9.76
N TYR A 22 5.61 2.85 -8.66
CA TYR A 22 5.91 4.27 -8.62
C TYR A 22 7.40 4.56 -8.32
N ASP A 23 8.19 3.55 -7.95
CA ASP A 23 9.64 3.67 -7.69
C ASP A 23 10.54 3.08 -8.77
N ILE A 24 9.99 2.64 -9.90
CA ILE A 24 10.75 2.02 -11.00
C ILE A 24 11.98 2.85 -11.39
N ASP A 25 11.82 4.16 -11.55
CA ASP A 25 12.93 5.04 -11.96
C ASP A 25 14.06 5.06 -10.92
N SER A 26 13.72 5.10 -9.63
CA SER A 26 14.71 5.04 -8.55
C SER A 26 15.31 3.65 -8.36
N ASP A 27 14.54 2.60 -8.65
CA ASP A 27 14.91 1.21 -8.46
C ASP A 27 15.82 0.67 -9.55
N THR A 28 15.63 1.13 -10.80
CA THR A 28 16.45 0.71 -11.95
C THR A 28 17.92 1.12 -11.80
N GLY A 29 18.20 2.23 -11.13
CA GLY A 29 19.58 2.67 -10.81
C GLY A 29 20.17 2.11 -9.52
N ASN A 30 19.40 1.36 -8.73
CA ASN A 30 19.81 0.94 -7.40
C ASN A 30 20.59 -0.39 -7.42
N LEU A 31 21.90 -0.32 -7.16
CA LEU A 31 22.79 -1.49 -7.09
C LEU A 31 22.36 -2.55 -6.07
N ARG A 32 21.56 -2.17 -5.06
CA ARG A 32 21.02 -3.09 -4.07
C ARG A 32 19.95 -4.02 -4.66
N LYS A 33 19.18 -3.55 -5.65
CA LYS A 33 18.08 -4.32 -6.28
C LYS A 33 18.50 -5.19 -7.47
N THR A 34 19.74 -5.06 -7.95
CA THR A 34 20.23 -5.83 -9.10
C THR A 34 20.95 -7.14 -8.74
N ASN A 35 21.47 -7.25 -7.51
CA ASN A 35 22.43 -8.31 -7.17
C ASN A 35 21.92 -9.39 -6.21
N SER A 36 20.70 -9.28 -5.67
CA SER A 36 20.18 -10.28 -4.73
C SER A 36 18.66 -10.25 -4.59
N TRP A 37 18.03 -11.43 -4.69
CA TRP A 37 16.60 -11.63 -4.41
C TRP A 37 16.20 -11.20 -2.99
N ALA A 38 17.15 -11.19 -2.04
CA ALA A 38 16.93 -10.77 -0.67
C ALA A 38 16.60 -9.27 -0.53
N HIS A 39 16.95 -8.47 -1.55
CA HIS A 39 16.73 -7.02 -1.55
C HIS A 39 15.62 -6.57 -2.51
N GLY A 40 14.96 -7.53 -3.17
CA GLY A 40 13.94 -7.30 -4.19
C GLY A 40 14.53 -6.97 -5.56
N THR A 41 13.75 -7.22 -6.62
CA THR A 41 14.11 -6.92 -8.01
C THR A 41 13.32 -5.70 -8.48
N ALA A 42 13.86 -4.92 -9.42
CA ALA A 42 13.09 -3.87 -10.07
C ALA A 42 11.89 -4.46 -10.84
N LEU A 43 10.74 -3.81 -10.74
CA LEU A 43 9.52 -4.25 -11.43
C LEU A 43 9.68 -4.08 -12.95
N PHE A 44 9.37 -5.13 -13.71
CA PHE A 44 9.34 -5.04 -15.17
C PHE A 44 8.18 -4.13 -15.62
N VAL A 45 8.46 -3.20 -16.55
CA VAL A 45 7.49 -2.21 -17.05
C VAL A 45 6.22 -2.87 -17.61
N CYS A 46 6.33 -4.05 -18.21
CA CYS A 46 5.19 -4.81 -18.72
C CYS A 46 4.19 -5.26 -17.63
N ASN A 47 4.64 -5.37 -16.37
CA ASN A 47 3.81 -5.82 -15.25
C ASN A 47 3.08 -4.68 -14.53
N ILE A 48 3.43 -3.41 -14.79
CA ILE A 48 2.79 -2.23 -14.20
C ILE A 48 1.25 -2.29 -14.26
N PRO A 49 0.61 -2.48 -15.43
CA PRO A 49 -0.85 -2.46 -15.50
C PRO A 49 -1.47 -3.58 -14.68
N PHE A 50 -0.83 -4.75 -14.63
CA PHE A 50 -1.28 -5.89 -13.83
C PHE A 50 -1.19 -5.59 -12.33
N VAL A 51 -0.06 -5.07 -11.85
CA VAL A 51 0.14 -4.74 -10.43
C VAL A 51 -0.83 -3.65 -9.97
N LEU A 52 -1.03 -2.60 -10.77
CA LEU A 52 -2.00 -1.55 -10.45
C LEU A 52 -3.44 -2.07 -10.45
N LEU A 53 -3.80 -2.95 -11.39
CA LEU A 53 -5.13 -3.58 -11.40
C LEU A 53 -5.32 -4.45 -10.16
N ALA A 54 -4.33 -5.28 -9.82
CA ALA A 54 -4.37 -6.11 -8.61
C ALA A 54 -4.51 -5.26 -7.35
N ALA A 55 -3.75 -4.17 -7.22
CA ALA A 55 -3.86 -3.25 -6.08
C ALA A 55 -5.25 -2.61 -5.97
N LYS A 56 -5.88 -2.22 -7.11
CA LYS A 56 -7.26 -1.69 -7.12
C LYS A 56 -8.27 -2.75 -6.69
N LEU A 57 -8.15 -3.97 -7.19
CA LEU A 57 -9.04 -5.09 -6.82
C LEU A 57 -8.89 -5.45 -5.33
N LEU A 58 -7.65 -5.48 -4.83
CA LEU A 58 -7.37 -5.73 -3.41
C LEU A 58 -7.91 -4.60 -2.53
N THR A 59 -7.84 -3.34 -2.98
CA THR A 59 -8.45 -2.21 -2.26
C THR A 59 -9.96 -2.41 -2.13
N GLY A 60 -10.63 -2.81 -3.22
CA GLY A 60 -12.05 -3.16 -3.21
C GLY A 60 -12.34 -4.36 -2.29
N LEU A 61 -11.48 -5.38 -2.29
CA LEU A 61 -11.60 -6.54 -1.41
C LEU A 61 -11.48 -6.17 0.06
N VAL A 62 -10.53 -5.31 0.44
CA VAL A 62 -10.36 -4.83 1.83
C VAL A 62 -11.63 -4.12 2.30
N ILE A 63 -12.19 -3.23 1.47
CA ILE A 63 -13.45 -2.53 1.78
C ILE A 63 -14.61 -3.54 1.89
N LEU A 64 -14.72 -4.47 0.94
CA LEU A 64 -15.77 -5.49 0.95
C LEU A 64 -15.70 -6.36 2.21
N LEU A 65 -14.50 -6.78 2.60
CA LEU A 65 -14.28 -7.54 3.81
C LEU A 65 -14.67 -6.72 5.04
N ALA A 66 -14.36 -5.42 5.08
CA ALA A 66 -14.68 -4.50 6.19
C ALA A 66 -16.19 -4.28 6.42
N LEU A 67 -17.04 -4.46 5.40
CA LEU A 67 -18.48 -4.18 5.49
C LEU A 67 -19.22 -4.99 6.57
N PRO A 68 -19.11 -6.34 6.65
CA PRO A 68 -19.71 -7.11 7.74
C PRO A 68 -19.28 -6.67 9.14
N ALA A 69 -17.99 -6.35 9.34
CA ALA A 69 -17.50 -5.90 10.64
C ALA A 69 -18.01 -4.49 10.99
N SER A 70 -18.30 -3.66 9.98
CA SER A 70 -18.87 -2.33 10.18
C SER A 70 -20.29 -2.36 10.77
N ALA A 71 -21.05 -3.43 10.54
CA ALA A 71 -22.37 -3.61 11.14
C ALA A 71 -22.29 -3.77 12.66
N SER A 72 -21.21 -4.38 13.17
CA SER A 72 -20.96 -4.56 14.60
C SER A 72 -20.23 -3.36 15.23
N SER A 73 -19.41 -2.65 14.45
CA SER A 73 -18.68 -1.47 14.89
C SER A 73 -18.60 -0.45 13.76
N PRO A 74 -19.35 0.67 13.82
CA PRO A 74 -19.42 1.63 12.73
C PRO A 74 -18.07 2.31 12.43
N TRP A 75 -17.13 2.27 13.39
CA TRP A 75 -15.79 2.83 13.26
C TRP A 75 -14.89 2.07 12.29
N VAL A 76 -15.18 0.79 12.01
CA VAL A 76 -14.29 -0.07 11.18
C VAL A 76 -14.08 0.51 9.79
N LEU A 77 -15.12 1.03 9.14
CA LEU A 77 -14.99 1.69 7.83
C LEU A 77 -14.17 2.96 7.92
N GLY A 78 -14.32 3.73 9.01
CA GLY A 78 -13.52 4.91 9.29
C GLY A 78 -12.03 4.58 9.39
N TYR A 79 -11.67 3.57 10.17
CA TYR A 79 -10.28 3.09 10.28
C TYR A 79 -9.74 2.55 8.96
N THR A 80 -10.56 1.78 8.22
CA THR A 80 -10.18 1.23 6.92
C THR A 80 -9.92 2.33 5.89
N ALA A 81 -10.78 3.35 5.83
CA ALA A 81 -10.57 4.52 4.97
C ALA A 81 -9.37 5.36 5.42
N ALA A 82 -9.22 5.57 6.74
CA ALA A 82 -8.09 6.28 7.32
C ALA A 82 -6.75 5.60 7.05
N PHE A 83 -6.73 4.29 6.79
CA PHE A 83 -5.54 3.58 6.33
C PHE A 83 -5.37 3.65 4.81
N LEU A 84 -6.41 3.28 4.04
CA LEU A 84 -6.33 3.17 2.57
C LEU A 84 -6.07 4.51 1.88
N CYS A 85 -6.65 5.60 2.38
CA CYS A 85 -6.44 6.93 1.80
C CYS A 85 -4.96 7.37 1.88
N PRO A 86 -4.30 7.34 3.05
CA PRO A 86 -2.86 7.53 3.15
C PRO A 86 -2.07 6.52 2.31
N ALA A 87 -2.40 5.23 2.34
CA ALA A 87 -1.66 4.23 1.56
C ALA A 87 -1.56 4.58 0.07
N TRP A 88 -2.66 5.04 -0.54
CA TRP A 88 -2.65 5.50 -1.93
C TRP A 88 -1.96 6.87 -2.08
N THR A 89 -2.38 7.89 -1.33
CA THR A 89 -1.88 9.26 -1.49
C THR A 89 -0.40 9.43 -1.12
N TYR A 90 0.11 8.58 -0.24
CA TYR A 90 1.51 8.52 0.16
C TYR A 90 2.41 8.01 -0.97
N LEU A 91 1.94 7.02 -1.73
CA LEU A 91 2.71 6.33 -2.77
C LEU A 91 2.52 6.94 -4.16
N THR A 92 1.32 7.43 -4.49
CA THR A 92 0.95 7.80 -5.85
C THR A 92 0.94 9.32 -6.10
N PRO A 93 1.28 9.80 -7.31
CA PRO A 93 0.99 11.17 -7.73
C PRO A 93 -0.52 11.48 -7.66
N PRO A 94 -0.93 12.75 -7.47
CA PRO A 94 -0.09 13.96 -7.42
C PRO A 94 0.46 14.30 -6.03
N LEU A 95 -0.02 13.66 -4.96
CA LEU A 95 0.36 14.02 -3.59
C LEU A 95 1.73 13.46 -3.21
N ARG A 96 1.93 12.16 -3.45
CA ARG A 96 3.15 11.39 -3.18
C ARG A 96 3.84 11.81 -1.89
N LEU A 97 3.10 11.69 -0.79
CA LEU A 97 3.46 12.27 0.50
C LEU A 97 4.84 11.82 1.02
N LYS A 98 5.31 10.63 0.59
CA LYS A 98 6.65 10.11 0.94
C LYS A 98 7.81 10.99 0.50
N GLU A 99 7.61 11.85 -0.50
CA GLU A 99 8.64 12.78 -1.00
C GLU A 99 8.64 14.12 -0.25
N ARG A 100 7.66 14.33 0.64
CA ARG A 100 7.50 15.59 1.37
C ARG A 100 8.09 15.45 2.77
N PRO A 101 9.16 16.20 3.10
CA PRO A 101 9.76 16.12 4.43
C PRO A 101 8.73 16.48 5.51
N ILE A 102 8.87 15.88 6.70
CA ILE A 102 7.92 15.95 7.83
C ILE A 102 6.61 15.18 7.57
N ILE A 103 5.95 15.44 6.44
CA ILE A 103 4.68 14.79 6.06
C ILE A 103 4.90 13.28 5.84
N ASP A 104 6.05 12.90 5.30
CA ASP A 104 6.50 11.52 5.19
C ASP A 104 6.42 10.79 6.54
N SER A 105 7.12 11.33 7.56
CA SER A 105 7.16 10.74 8.90
C SER A 105 5.78 10.71 9.58
N LEU A 106 4.98 11.76 9.42
CA LEU A 106 3.61 11.82 9.96
C LEU A 106 2.70 10.77 9.30
N SER A 107 2.77 10.63 7.98
CA SER A 107 1.94 9.69 7.22
C SER A 107 2.32 8.25 7.56
N ASN A 108 3.61 7.97 7.65
CA ASN A 108 4.11 6.65 8.02
C ASN A 108 3.74 6.29 9.47
N GLY A 109 3.90 7.24 10.41
CA GLY A 109 3.48 7.06 11.80
C GLY A 109 1.98 6.82 11.95
N LEU A 110 1.15 7.56 11.20
CA LEU A 110 -0.30 7.37 11.18
C LEU A 110 -0.67 5.98 10.65
N MET A 111 -0.06 5.55 9.55
CA MET A 111 -0.31 4.22 8.96
C MET A 111 0.09 3.09 9.92
N CYS A 112 1.22 3.22 10.63
CA CYS A 112 1.62 2.25 11.66
C CYS A 112 0.68 2.24 12.87
N TRP A 113 0.13 3.38 13.27
CA TRP A 113 -0.77 3.45 14.42
C TRP A 113 -2.16 2.87 14.14
N LEU A 114 -2.59 2.90 12.89
CA LEU A 114 -3.89 2.35 12.45
C LEU A 114 -3.88 0.83 12.23
N PHE A 115 -2.73 0.17 12.42
CA PHE A 115 -2.52 -1.27 12.23
C PHE A 115 -2.23 -1.98 13.55
#